data_AF-A0A520ABR2-F1
#
_entry.id   AF-A0A520ABR2-F1
#
_cell.length_a   1.000
_cell.length_b   1.000
_cell.length_c   1.000
_cell.angle_alpha   90.00
_cell.angle_beta   90.00
_cell.angle_gamma   90.00
#
_symmetry.space_group_name_H-M   'P 1'
#
loop_
_entity.id
_entity.type
_entity.pdbx_description
1 polymer ?
#
loop_
_entity_poly.entity_id
_entity_poly.type
_entity_poly.pdbx_seq_one_letter_code
_entity_poly.pdbx_strand_id
1 'polypeptide(L)'
;MSLGQQLAPHLPFLRRYGRALTGSQMHGDKYVRATLEAIVAAPEEFPRDVDPRLGLYRMFQAIWNSANFDEVGDESVGDAEGHEAVARARLARMTPLSRQALLLTAMEGFTPEDAAYLIEVDTSEVDDLVADALSEIENQTRAKVLIIEDEPIIAMDIETIVRDLGHDVTGVAVTRDEAVALAMETRPGLVLADIQLADDSSGIDAVKD
;
A
#
# COMPACT_ATOMS: atom_id res chain seq x y z
N MET A 1 8.84 10.06 27.95
CA MET A 1 9.11 10.46 26.54
C MET A 1 7.96 11.34 26.08
N SER A 2 8.19 12.29 25.18
CA SER A 2 7.08 13.05 24.60
C SER A 2 6.27 12.17 23.65
N LEU A 3 4.99 12.52 23.41
CA LEU A 3 4.14 11.82 22.45
C LEU A 3 4.80 11.79 21.06
N GLY A 4 5.38 12.92 20.61
CA GLY A 4 6.10 12.99 19.34
C GLY A 4 7.30 12.03 19.24
N GLN A 5 8.04 11.81 20.34
CA GLN A 5 9.14 10.83 20.37
C GLN A 5 8.66 9.38 20.28
N GLN A 6 7.46 9.10 20.81
CA GLN A 6 6.85 7.76 20.73
C GLN A 6 6.26 7.49 19.33
N LEU A 7 5.74 8.52 18.66
CA LEU A 7 5.11 8.36 17.34
C LEU A 7 6.11 8.34 16.18
N ALA A 8 7.22 9.07 16.28
CA ALA A 8 8.18 9.24 15.18
C ALA A 8 8.67 7.92 14.54
N PRO A 9 8.98 6.84 15.31
CA PRO A 9 9.38 5.56 14.73
C PRO A 9 8.29 4.88 13.88
N HIS A 10 7.02 5.22 14.09
CA HIS A 10 5.87 4.58 13.43
C HIS A 10 5.41 5.30 12.16
N LEU A 11 5.84 6.54 11.94
CA LEU A 11 5.41 7.36 10.79
C LEU A 11 5.78 6.78 9.42
N PRO A 12 6.98 6.19 9.20
CA PRO A 12 7.29 5.58 7.91
C PRO A 12 6.33 4.45 7.53
N PHE A 13 5.95 3.63 8.50
CA PHE A 13 5.00 2.54 8.32
C PHE A 13 3.58 3.06 8.07
N LEU A 14 3.14 4.07 8.83
CA LEU A 14 1.84 4.69 8.59
C LEU A 14 1.74 5.31 7.18
N ARG A 15 2.82 5.92 6.68
CA ARG A 15 2.88 6.41 5.29
C ARG A 15 2.78 5.26 4.29
N ARG A 16 3.47 4.14 4.53
CA ARG A 16 3.36 2.95 3.69
C ARG A 16 1.92 2.45 3.63
N TYR A 17 1.26 2.30 4.78
CA TYR A 17 -0.14 1.91 4.88
C TYR A 17 -1.07 2.89 4.13
N GLY A 18 -0.96 4.20 4.39
CA GLY A 18 -1.79 5.21 3.73
C GLY A 18 -1.62 5.24 2.21
N ARG A 19 -0.41 4.96 1.70
CA ARG A 19 -0.14 4.85 0.26
C ARG A 19 -0.74 3.59 -0.35
N ALA A 20 -0.62 2.46 0.35
CA ALA A 20 -1.22 1.21 -0.07
C ALA A 20 -2.76 1.35 -0.13
N LEU A 21 -3.35 2.01 0.85
CA LEU A 21 -4.79 2.25 0.93
C LEU A 21 -5.29 3.14 -0.23
N THR A 22 -4.66 4.31 -0.41
CA THR A 22 -5.07 5.31 -1.41
C THR A 22 -4.61 5.03 -2.84
N GLY A 23 -3.62 4.15 -3.03
CA GLY A 23 -2.95 3.94 -4.31
C GLY A 23 -2.13 5.14 -4.78
N SER A 24 -1.83 6.11 -3.90
CA SER A 24 -1.14 7.35 -4.27
C SER A 24 -0.25 7.87 -3.14
N GLN A 25 0.99 8.24 -3.50
CA GLN A 25 1.92 8.88 -2.56
C GLN A 25 1.35 10.18 -1.97
N MET A 26 0.83 11.04 -2.83
CA MET A 26 0.32 12.37 -2.45
C MET A 26 -0.89 12.25 -1.51
N HIS A 27 -1.86 11.40 -1.86
CA HIS A 27 -3.07 11.25 -1.05
C HIS A 27 -2.77 10.56 0.28
N GLY A 28 -2.01 9.46 0.29
CA GLY A 28 -1.61 8.80 1.52
C GLY A 28 -0.85 9.73 2.48
N ASP A 29 0.12 10.49 1.98
CA ASP A 29 0.87 11.45 2.80
C ASP A 29 -0.02 12.61 3.33
N LYS A 30 -1.07 13.01 2.59
CA LYS A 30 -2.06 14.01 3.04
C LYS A 30 -2.85 13.50 4.25
N TYR A 31 -3.30 12.25 4.23
CA TYR A 31 -4.00 11.63 5.37
C TYR A 31 -3.11 11.50 6.61
N VAL A 32 -1.84 11.11 6.44
CA VAL A 32 -0.87 11.06 7.55
C VAL A 32 -0.66 12.46 8.15
N ARG A 33 -0.52 13.49 7.30
CA ARG A 33 -0.39 14.87 7.79
C ARG A 33 -1.62 15.31 8.58
N ALA A 34 -2.82 15.08 8.05
CA ALA A 34 -4.07 15.43 8.72
C ALA A 34 -4.21 14.71 10.08
N THR A 35 -3.78 13.45 10.15
CA THR A 35 -3.73 12.68 11.40
C THR A 35 -2.83 13.35 12.43
N LEU A 36 -1.63 13.77 12.04
CA LEU A 36 -0.69 14.47 12.94
C LEU A 36 -1.20 15.84 13.37
N GLU A 37 -1.84 16.59 12.46
CA GLU A 37 -2.45 17.88 12.78
C GLU A 37 -3.58 17.71 13.81
N ALA A 38 -4.42 16.68 13.67
CA ALA A 38 -5.45 16.35 14.64
C ALA A 38 -4.86 15.99 16.02
N ILE A 39 -3.82 15.16 16.06
CA ILE A 39 -3.14 14.78 17.31
C ILE A 39 -2.51 16.00 18.01
N VAL A 40 -1.96 16.95 17.25
CA VAL A 40 -1.39 18.18 17.81
C VAL A 40 -2.48 19.13 18.30
N ALA A 41 -3.62 19.19 17.59
CA ALA A 41 -4.74 20.04 17.95
C ALA A 41 -5.48 19.57 19.21
N ALA A 42 -5.63 18.25 19.40
CA ALA A 42 -6.34 17.63 20.52
C ALA A 42 -5.54 16.44 21.11
N PRO A 43 -4.39 16.68 21.77
CA PRO A 43 -3.53 15.61 22.30
C PRO A 43 -4.15 14.78 23.44
N GLU A 44 -5.24 15.26 24.04
CA GLU A 44 -6.06 14.56 25.02
C GLU A 44 -6.97 13.49 24.40
N GLU A 45 -7.31 13.60 23.12
CA GLU A 45 -8.14 12.62 22.40
C GLU A 45 -7.32 11.40 21.93
N PHE A 46 -5.99 11.50 21.95
CA PHE A 46 -5.13 10.37 21.59
C PHE A 46 -5.30 9.20 22.58
N PRO A 47 -5.59 7.97 22.11
CA PRO A 47 -5.79 6.81 22.99
C PRO A 47 -4.46 6.41 23.64
N ARG A 48 -4.39 6.52 24.97
CA ARG A 48 -3.18 6.26 25.79
C ARG A 48 -3.21 4.92 26.53
N ASP A 49 -4.34 4.24 26.45
CA ASP A 49 -4.61 2.92 27.00
C ASP A 49 -4.08 1.78 26.12
N VAL A 50 -3.69 2.10 24.89
CA VAL A 50 -3.13 1.18 23.89
C VAL A 50 -1.67 1.50 23.55
N ASP A 51 -1.02 0.59 22.84
CA ASP A 51 0.31 0.82 22.27
C ASP A 51 0.31 2.08 21.37
N PRO A 52 1.35 2.95 21.44
CA PRO A 52 1.41 4.17 20.62
C PRO A 52 1.27 3.93 19.12
N ARG A 53 1.72 2.80 18.59
CA ARG A 53 1.52 2.41 17.19
C ARG A 53 0.04 2.17 16.92
N LEU A 54 -0.64 1.41 17.77
CA LEU A 54 -2.07 1.12 17.60
C LEU A 54 -2.91 2.41 17.70
N GLY A 55 -2.58 3.26 18.67
CA GLY A 55 -3.25 4.56 18.83
C GLY A 55 -3.07 5.49 17.63
N LEU A 56 -1.88 5.50 17.02
CA LEU A 56 -1.62 6.26 15.80
C LEU A 56 -2.46 5.78 14.62
N TYR A 57 -2.54 4.46 14.41
CA TYR A 57 -3.36 3.87 13.35
C TYR A 57 -4.85 4.09 13.58
N ARG A 58 -5.30 4.08 14.84
CA ARG A 58 -6.69 4.38 15.22
C ARG A 58 -7.07 5.81 14.84
N MET A 59 -6.21 6.78 15.14
CA MET A 59 -6.41 8.18 14.74
C MET A 59 -6.43 8.32 13.21
N PHE A 60 -5.55 7.60 12.50
CA PHE A 60 -5.55 7.60 11.03
C PHE A 60 -6.86 7.06 10.47
N GLN A 61 -7.35 5.93 10.99
CA GLN A 61 -8.61 5.33 10.56
C GLN A 61 -9.82 6.25 10.80
N ALA A 62 -9.84 6.98 11.92
CA ALA A 62 -10.88 7.96 12.20
C ALA A 62 -10.91 9.09 11.14
N ILE A 63 -9.75 9.62 10.76
CA ILE A 63 -9.62 10.66 9.72
C ILE A 63 -9.93 10.10 8.32
N TRP A 64 -9.51 8.87 8.03
CA TRP A 64 -9.80 8.20 6.76
C TRP A 64 -11.30 7.98 6.57
N ASN A 65 -11.97 7.45 7.60
CA ASN A 65 -13.40 7.21 7.57
C ASN A 65 -14.16 8.53 7.41
N SER A 66 -13.81 9.59 8.16
CA SER A 66 -14.51 10.87 8.05
C SER A 66 -14.38 11.52 6.67
N ALA A 67 -13.21 11.48 6.05
CA ALA A 67 -12.99 12.06 4.73
C ALA A 67 -13.69 11.31 3.59
N ASN A 68 -13.74 9.97 3.66
CA ASN A 68 -14.43 9.17 2.64
C ASN A 68 -15.96 9.36 2.67
N PHE A 69 -16.53 9.82 3.78
CA PHE A 69 -17.95 10.20 3.84
C PHE A 69 -18.23 11.59 3.22
N ASP A 70 -17.24 12.50 3.21
CA ASP A 70 -17.40 13.88 2.73
C ASP A 70 -17.17 14.04 1.20
N GLU A 71 -16.42 13.14 0.55
CA GLU A 71 -16.16 13.21 -0.92
C GLU A 71 -17.33 12.74 -1.81
N VAL A 72 -18.47 12.34 -1.24
CA VAL A 72 -19.71 12.03 -1.99
C VAL A 72 -20.37 13.32 -2.57
N GLY A 73 -19.79 14.50 -2.33
CA GLY A 73 -20.42 15.80 -2.55
C GLY A 73 -20.01 16.63 -3.79
N ASP A 74 -18.96 16.34 -4.55
CA ASP A 74 -18.55 17.25 -5.65
C ASP A 74 -17.76 16.57 -6.77
N GLU A 75 -18.46 16.04 -7.78
CA GLU A 75 -17.85 15.61 -9.04
C GLU A 75 -17.88 16.74 -10.07
N SER A 76 -16.74 17.42 -10.26
CA SER A 76 -16.53 18.21 -11.49
C SER A 76 -15.09 18.17 -12.04
N VAL A 77 -14.97 17.44 -13.15
CA VAL A 77 -14.14 17.63 -14.37
C VAL A 77 -12.63 17.32 -14.35
N GLY A 78 -12.19 16.49 -15.31
CA GLY A 78 -10.87 16.59 -15.96
C GLY A 78 -10.35 15.32 -16.65
N ASP A 79 -10.50 15.22 -17.97
CA ASP A 79 -10.04 14.14 -18.87
C ASP A 79 -8.51 13.92 -18.93
N ALA A 80 -8.10 12.64 -19.09
CA ALA A 80 -6.98 12.11 -19.93
C ALA A 80 -6.15 10.93 -19.34
N GLU A 81 -6.45 10.40 -18.15
CA GLU A 81 -5.72 9.25 -17.53
C GLU A 81 -6.61 7.98 -17.36
N GLY A 82 -7.49 7.71 -18.32
CA GLY A 82 -8.71 6.91 -18.18
C GLY A 82 -8.60 5.42 -17.80
N HIS A 83 -7.43 4.83 -17.60
CA HIS A 83 -7.30 3.46 -17.07
C HIS A 83 -6.72 3.42 -15.66
N GLU A 84 -5.67 4.18 -15.39
CA GLU A 84 -5.12 4.33 -14.04
C GLU A 84 -6.04 5.16 -13.16
N ALA A 85 -6.64 6.24 -13.67
CA ALA A 85 -7.64 7.03 -12.95
C ALA A 85 -8.92 6.24 -12.68
N VAL A 86 -9.30 5.29 -13.56
CA VAL A 86 -10.48 4.42 -13.33
C VAL A 86 -10.17 3.31 -12.32
N ALA A 87 -8.99 2.69 -12.37
CA ALA A 87 -8.54 1.77 -11.33
C ALA A 87 -8.40 2.48 -9.97
N ARG A 88 -7.82 3.68 -9.94
CA ARG A 88 -7.70 4.54 -8.75
C ARG A 88 -9.05 5.04 -8.23
N ALA A 89 -9.97 5.46 -9.09
CA ALA A 89 -11.33 5.86 -8.69
C ALA A 89 -12.14 4.67 -8.15
N ARG A 90 -11.90 3.46 -8.64
CA ARG A 90 -12.48 2.22 -8.07
C ARG A 90 -11.89 1.89 -6.69
N LEU A 91 -10.59 2.06 -6.49
CA LEU A 91 -9.92 1.86 -5.20
C LEU A 91 -10.28 2.96 -4.17
N ALA A 92 -10.50 4.20 -4.64
CA ALA A 92 -10.81 5.37 -3.83
C ALA A 92 -12.29 5.45 -3.41
N ARG A 93 -13.24 4.99 -4.23
CA ARG A 93 -14.67 5.18 -3.93
C ARG A 93 -15.18 4.41 -2.72
N MET A 94 -14.58 3.26 -2.39
CA MET A 94 -14.73 2.57 -1.11
C MET A 94 -13.54 1.61 -1.03
N THR A 95 -12.46 1.90 -0.29
CA THR A 95 -11.50 0.82 -0.03
C THR A 95 -12.21 -0.20 0.86
N PRO A 96 -12.51 -1.42 0.37
CA PRO A 96 -13.33 -2.37 1.12
C PRO A 96 -12.67 -2.70 2.46
N LEU A 97 -13.47 -2.98 3.50
CA LEU A 97 -12.95 -3.41 4.80
C LEU A 97 -12.05 -4.64 4.66
N SER A 98 -12.32 -5.51 3.69
CA SER A 98 -11.49 -6.67 3.34
C SER A 98 -10.06 -6.25 2.98
N ARG A 99 -9.89 -5.24 2.14
CA ARG A 99 -8.58 -4.69 1.77
C ARG A 99 -7.88 -4.03 2.95
N GLN A 100 -8.62 -3.35 3.84
CA GLN A 100 -8.03 -2.78 5.06
C GLN A 100 -7.52 -3.88 6.00
N ALA A 101 -8.33 -4.92 6.23
CA ALA A 101 -7.96 -6.06 7.05
C ALA A 101 -6.70 -6.76 6.52
N LEU A 102 -6.63 -6.98 5.20
CA LEU A 102 -5.45 -7.55 4.55
C LEU A 102 -4.21 -6.67 4.72
N LEU A 103 -4.31 -5.36 4.50
CA LEU A 103 -3.17 -4.45 4.65
C LEU A 103 -2.70 -4.34 6.11
N LEU A 104 -3.62 -4.29 7.08
CA LEU A 104 -3.26 -4.21 8.50
C LEU A 104 -2.57 -5.49 8.98
N THR A 105 -3.03 -6.65 8.53
CA THR A 105 -2.46 -7.94 8.92
C THR A 105 -1.20 -8.28 8.12
N ALA A 106 -1.30 -8.43 6.80
CA ALA A 106 -0.20 -8.92 5.97
C ALA A 106 0.92 -7.89 5.73
N MET A 107 0.59 -6.61 5.61
CA MET A 107 1.60 -5.56 5.34
C MET A 107 2.10 -4.92 6.62
N GLU A 108 1.20 -4.53 7.52
CA GLU A 108 1.57 -3.87 8.78
C GLU A 108 1.88 -4.85 9.92
N GLY A 109 1.53 -6.14 9.81
CA GLY A 109 1.88 -7.14 10.81
C GLY A 109 1.13 -6.97 12.12
N PHE A 110 -0.07 -6.36 12.09
CA PHE A 110 -0.97 -6.37 13.24
C PHE A 110 -1.60 -7.74 13.45
N THR A 111 -1.90 -8.07 14.70
CA THR A 111 -2.69 -9.25 15.02
C THR A 111 -4.13 -9.09 14.54
N PRO A 112 -4.91 -10.18 14.37
CA PRO A 112 -6.34 -10.06 14.06
C PRO A 112 -7.12 -9.24 15.09
N GLU A 113 -6.75 -9.33 16.38
CA GLU A 113 -7.36 -8.55 17.46
C GLU A 113 -7.09 -7.05 17.31
N ASP A 114 -5.84 -6.68 17.01
CA ASP A 114 -5.46 -5.29 16.77
C ASP A 114 -6.11 -4.75 15.49
N ALA A 115 -6.16 -5.55 14.43
CA ALA A 115 -6.81 -5.17 13.17
C ALA A 115 -8.32 -4.95 13.37
N ALA A 116 -8.98 -5.84 14.10
CA ALA A 116 -10.40 -5.72 14.47
C ALA A 116 -10.66 -4.42 15.24
N TYR A 117 -9.81 -4.12 16.23
CA TYR A 117 -9.87 -2.87 16.97
C TYR A 117 -9.67 -1.64 16.06
N LEU A 118 -8.80 -1.71 15.05
CA LEU A 118 -8.56 -0.58 14.15
C LEU A 118 -9.70 -0.30 13.18
N ILE A 119 -10.36 -1.35 12.65
CA ILE A 119 -11.42 -1.21 11.65
C ILE A 119 -12.85 -1.33 12.21
N GLU A 120 -13.00 -1.45 13.54
CA GLU A 120 -14.29 -1.50 14.25
C GLU A 120 -15.19 -2.69 13.87
N VAL A 121 -14.58 -3.88 13.78
CA VAL A 121 -15.29 -5.15 13.52
C VAL A 121 -15.02 -6.16 14.62
N ASP A 122 -15.75 -7.27 14.64
CA ASP A 122 -15.44 -8.37 15.56
C ASP A 122 -14.18 -9.11 15.11
N THR A 123 -13.37 -9.61 16.06
CA THR A 123 -12.14 -10.35 15.75
C THR A 123 -12.39 -11.55 14.84
N SER A 124 -13.55 -12.22 14.97
CA SER A 124 -13.94 -13.33 14.10
C SER A 124 -14.18 -12.93 12.65
N GLU A 125 -14.50 -11.66 12.39
CA GLU A 125 -14.75 -11.17 11.02
C GLU A 125 -13.46 -10.83 10.28
N VAL A 126 -12.34 -10.62 10.99
CA VAL A 126 -11.08 -10.22 10.35
C VAL A 126 -10.55 -11.31 9.42
N ASP A 127 -10.59 -12.57 9.84
CA ASP A 127 -10.11 -13.68 9.03
C ASP A 127 -10.96 -13.85 7.76
N ASP A 128 -12.28 -13.68 7.86
CA ASP A 128 -13.21 -13.69 6.73
C ASP A 128 -12.92 -12.53 5.77
N LEU A 129 -12.72 -11.32 6.30
CA LEU A 129 -12.36 -10.12 5.53
C LEU A 129 -11.01 -10.30 4.79
N VAL A 130 -10.02 -10.92 5.44
CA VAL A 130 -8.73 -11.23 4.80
C VAL A 130 -8.91 -12.27 3.71
N ALA A 131 -9.68 -13.34 3.96
CA ALA A 131 -9.95 -14.39 2.98
C ALA A 131 -10.70 -13.84 1.75
N ASP A 132 -11.66 -12.94 1.96
CA ASP A 132 -12.38 -12.25 0.90
C ASP A 132 -11.43 -11.40 0.05
N ALA A 133 -10.52 -10.64 0.68
CA ALA A 133 -9.54 -9.83 -0.03
C ALA A 133 -8.58 -10.68 -0.86
N LEU A 134 -8.09 -11.81 -0.31
CA LEU A 134 -7.22 -12.74 -1.02
C LEU A 134 -7.96 -13.38 -2.20
N SER A 135 -9.20 -13.80 -2.01
CA SER A 135 -10.04 -14.36 -3.08
C SER A 135 -10.30 -13.33 -4.19
N GLU A 136 -10.50 -12.06 -3.84
CA GLU A 136 -10.64 -10.99 -4.83
C GLU A 136 -9.35 -10.79 -5.63
N ILE A 137 -8.18 -10.86 -4.98
CA ILE A 137 -6.87 -10.78 -5.63
C ILE A 137 -6.62 -11.98 -6.55
N GLU A 138 -6.92 -13.20 -6.11
CA GLU A 138 -6.77 -14.42 -6.91
C GLU A 138 -7.65 -14.42 -8.17
N ASN A 139 -8.82 -13.77 -8.09
CA ASN A 139 -9.73 -13.61 -9.23
C ASN A 139 -9.28 -12.51 -10.21
N GLN A 140 -8.19 -11.79 -9.94
CA GLN A 140 -7.66 -10.79 -10.86
C GLN A 140 -6.95 -11.45 -12.06
N THR A 141 -6.83 -10.68 -13.13
CA THR A 141 -6.22 -11.18 -14.37
C THR A 141 -4.73 -11.40 -14.17
N ARG A 142 -4.21 -12.54 -14.66
CA ARG A 142 -2.76 -12.79 -14.71
C ARG A 142 -2.03 -11.62 -15.35
N ALA A 143 -0.97 -11.19 -14.71
CA ALA A 143 -0.15 -10.07 -15.15
C ALA A 143 1.18 -10.58 -15.69
N LYS A 144 1.73 -9.85 -16.66
CA LYS A 144 3.12 -10.02 -17.09
C LYS A 144 4.01 -9.18 -16.18
N VAL A 145 4.95 -9.80 -15.50
CA VAL A 145 5.78 -9.16 -14.48
C VAL A 145 7.23 -9.14 -14.92
N LEU A 146 7.84 -7.95 -14.94
CA LEU A 146 9.28 -7.79 -15.07
C LEU A 146 9.89 -7.57 -13.68
N ILE A 147 10.95 -8.30 -13.37
CA ILE A 147 11.69 -8.16 -12.11
C ILE A 147 13.01 -7.43 -12.42
N ILE A 148 13.37 -6.42 -11.62
CA ILE A 148 14.64 -5.70 -11.68
C ILE A 148 15.32 -5.88 -10.32
N GLU A 149 16.32 -6.73 -10.25
CA GLU A 149 16.96 -7.19 -9.01
C GLU A 149 18.35 -7.73 -9.36
N ASP A 150 19.40 -7.21 -8.71
CA ASP A 150 20.77 -7.64 -8.97
C ASP A 150 21.20 -8.80 -8.07
N GLU A 151 20.53 -9.03 -6.94
CA GLU A 151 20.82 -10.14 -6.05
C GLU A 151 20.13 -11.44 -6.54
N PRO A 152 20.88 -12.46 -7.01
CA PRO A 152 20.26 -13.62 -7.66
C PRO A 152 19.30 -14.42 -6.77
N ILE A 153 19.58 -14.48 -5.46
CA ILE A 153 18.73 -15.20 -4.50
C ILE A 153 17.41 -14.45 -4.30
N ILE A 154 17.46 -13.13 -4.14
CA ILE A 154 16.27 -12.30 -3.96
C ILE A 154 15.42 -12.35 -5.23
N ALA A 155 16.05 -12.26 -6.41
CA ALA A 155 15.37 -12.39 -7.69
C ALA A 155 14.61 -13.72 -7.84
N MET A 156 15.26 -14.84 -7.50
CA MET A 156 14.63 -16.17 -7.54
C MET A 156 13.47 -16.31 -6.55
N ASP A 157 13.60 -15.75 -5.35
CA ASP A 157 12.54 -15.78 -4.34
C ASP A 157 11.32 -14.97 -4.82
N ILE A 158 11.53 -13.75 -5.32
CA ILE A 158 10.47 -12.91 -5.89
C ILE A 158 9.83 -13.60 -7.10
N GLU A 159 10.64 -14.16 -8.01
CA GLU A 159 10.16 -14.89 -9.19
C GLU A 159 9.25 -16.07 -8.80
N THR A 160 9.63 -16.81 -7.74
CA THR A 160 8.83 -17.91 -7.19
C THR A 160 7.50 -17.40 -6.64
N ILE A 161 7.52 -16.36 -5.80
CA ILE A 161 6.31 -15.75 -5.23
C ILE A 161 5.35 -15.28 -6.34
N VAL A 162 5.88 -14.59 -7.35
CA VAL A 162 5.08 -14.06 -8.47
C VAL A 162 4.42 -15.18 -9.27
N ARG A 163 5.15 -16.27 -9.53
CA ARG A 163 4.62 -17.45 -10.25
C ARG A 163 3.60 -18.23 -9.43
N ASP A 164 3.82 -18.38 -8.13
CA ASP A 164 2.90 -19.06 -7.21
C ASP A 164 1.57 -18.30 -7.09
N LEU A 165 1.60 -16.98 -7.19
CA LEU A 165 0.42 -16.11 -7.31
C LEU A 165 -0.24 -16.17 -8.71
N GLY A 166 0.31 -16.96 -9.63
CA GLY A 166 -0.26 -17.21 -10.96
C GLY A 166 0.11 -16.19 -12.03
N HIS A 167 1.05 -15.27 -11.77
CA HIS A 167 1.51 -14.30 -12.76
C HIS A 167 2.65 -14.84 -13.64
N ASP A 168 2.83 -14.24 -14.82
CA ASP A 168 3.86 -14.64 -15.77
C ASP A 168 5.08 -13.72 -15.65
N VAL A 169 6.21 -14.23 -15.17
CA VAL A 169 7.47 -13.47 -15.16
C VAL A 169 8.06 -13.42 -16.57
N THR A 170 8.16 -12.23 -17.14
CA THR A 170 8.64 -12.02 -18.52
C THR A 170 10.15 -11.91 -18.63
N GLY A 171 10.83 -11.58 -17.53
CA GLY A 171 12.28 -11.48 -17.45
C GLY A 171 12.73 -11.02 -16.07
N VAL A 172 14.04 -11.16 -15.83
CA VAL A 172 14.75 -10.62 -14.67
C VAL A 172 15.91 -9.79 -15.21
N ALA A 173 15.95 -8.51 -14.85
CA ALA A 173 17.01 -7.58 -15.22
C ALA A 173 17.90 -7.31 -14.01
N VAL A 174 19.22 -7.25 -14.21
CA VAL A 174 20.19 -6.92 -13.15
C VAL A 174 20.76 -5.50 -13.28
N THR A 175 20.46 -4.81 -14.40
CA THR A 175 20.89 -3.43 -14.66
C THR A 175 19.76 -2.61 -15.28
N ARG A 176 19.88 -1.28 -15.21
CA ARG A 176 18.93 -0.35 -15.84
C ARG A 176 18.77 -0.58 -17.34
N ASP A 177 19.87 -0.71 -18.08
CA ASP A 177 19.83 -0.86 -19.54
C ASP A 177 19.12 -2.15 -19.97
N GLU A 178 19.36 -3.23 -19.24
CA GLU A 178 18.67 -4.51 -19.44
C GLU A 178 17.18 -4.40 -19.10
N ALA A 179 16.84 -3.72 -18.01
CA ALA A 179 15.45 -3.50 -17.62
C ALA A 179 14.66 -2.75 -18.70
N VAL A 180 15.22 -1.66 -19.23
CA VAL A 180 14.59 -0.89 -20.32
C VAL A 180 14.43 -1.74 -21.58
N ALA A 181 15.47 -2.50 -21.95
CA ALA A 181 15.40 -3.38 -23.12
C ALA A 181 14.30 -4.45 -22.99
N LEU A 182 14.26 -5.14 -21.84
CA LEU A 182 13.24 -6.17 -21.55
C LEU A 182 11.84 -5.60 -21.44
N ALA A 183 11.68 -4.40 -20.87
CA ALA A 183 10.39 -3.72 -20.77
C ALA A 183 9.84 -3.38 -22.17
N MET A 184 10.70 -2.87 -23.06
CA MET A 184 10.32 -2.52 -24.44
C MET A 184 9.95 -3.75 -25.28
N GLU A 185 10.65 -4.87 -25.07
CA GLU A 185 10.39 -6.14 -25.76
C GLU A 185 9.10 -6.82 -25.27
N THR A 186 8.96 -6.97 -23.95
CA THR A 186 7.92 -7.84 -23.37
C THR A 186 6.63 -7.11 -23.01
N ARG A 187 6.70 -5.77 -22.85
CA ARG A 187 5.61 -4.88 -22.41
C ARG A 187 4.91 -5.43 -21.16
N PRO A 188 5.61 -5.49 -20.00
CA PRO A 188 5.05 -6.01 -18.77
C PRO A 188 3.89 -5.13 -18.29
N GLY A 189 2.92 -5.75 -17.60
CA GLY A 189 1.82 -5.04 -16.93
C GLY A 189 2.16 -4.61 -15.51
N LEU A 190 3.22 -5.18 -14.93
CA LEU A 190 3.73 -4.86 -13.60
C LEU A 190 5.26 -4.95 -13.62
N VAL A 191 5.92 -4.03 -12.94
CA VAL A 191 7.37 -4.06 -12.72
C VAL A 191 7.63 -4.11 -11.22
N LEU A 192 8.44 -5.07 -10.78
CA LEU A 192 8.97 -5.16 -9.43
C LEU A 192 10.45 -4.80 -9.51
N ALA A 193 10.86 -3.72 -8.83
CA ALA A 193 12.21 -3.20 -8.95
C ALA A 193 12.81 -2.94 -7.57
N ASP A 194 14.04 -3.41 -7.34
CA ASP A 194 14.85 -2.92 -6.24
C ASP A 194 15.19 -1.44 -6.47
N ILE A 195 15.36 -0.69 -5.38
CA ILE A 195 15.69 0.72 -5.39
C ILE A 195 17.14 0.93 -5.84
N GLN A 196 18.06 0.07 -5.43
CA GLN A 196 19.49 0.20 -5.72
C GLN A 196 19.99 -1.06 -6.44
N LEU A 197 20.75 -0.87 -7.52
CA LEU A 197 21.27 -1.97 -8.35
C LEU A 197 22.80 -2.05 -8.30
N ALA A 198 23.35 -3.16 -8.80
CA ALA A 198 24.78 -3.51 -8.77
C ALA A 198 25.72 -2.45 -9.38
N ASP A 199 25.24 -1.64 -10.32
CA ASP A 199 26.00 -0.60 -11.01
C ASP A 199 25.87 0.79 -10.35
N ASP A 200 25.39 0.84 -9.10
CA ASP A 200 24.97 2.05 -8.38
C ASP A 200 23.88 2.85 -9.12
N SER A 201 23.24 2.25 -10.12
CA SER A 201 22.05 2.83 -10.73
C SER A 201 20.83 2.62 -9.86
N SER A 202 19.81 3.44 -10.11
CA SER A 202 18.55 3.43 -9.38
C SER A 202 17.51 2.67 -10.19
N GLY A 203 16.93 1.62 -9.60
CA GLY A 203 15.80 0.93 -10.23
C GLY A 203 14.57 1.83 -10.36
N ILE A 204 14.46 2.89 -9.54
CA ILE A 204 13.44 3.93 -9.71
C ILE A 204 13.63 4.67 -11.03
N ASP A 205 14.87 4.93 -11.44
CA ASP A 205 15.15 5.58 -12.71
C ASP A 205 14.92 4.62 -13.88
N ALA A 206 15.22 3.33 -13.71
CA ALA A 206 14.91 2.29 -14.69
C ALA A 206 13.39 2.14 -14.96
N VAL A 207 12.55 2.32 -13.93
CA VAL A 207 11.08 2.28 -14.06
C VAL A 207 10.51 3.55 -14.72
N LYS A 208 11.22 4.68 -14.65
CA LYS A 208 10.76 5.94 -15.25
C LYS A 208 11.03 6.06 -16.75
N ASP A 209 12.03 5.36 -17.24
CA ASP A 209 12.44 5.35 -18.66
C ASP A 209 11.53 4.45 -19.51
#